data_AF-A0A966D2B7-F1
#
_entry.id   AF-A0A966D2B7-F1
#
_cell.length_a   1.000
_cell.length_b   1.000
_cell.length_c   1.000
_cell.angle_alpha   90.00
_cell.angle_beta   90.00
_cell.angle_gamma   90.00
#
_symmetry.space_group_name_H-M   'P 1'
#
loop_
_entity.id
_entity.type
_entity.pdbx_description
1 polymer ?
#
loop_
_entity_poly.entity_id
_entity_poly.type
_entity_poly.pdbx_seq_one_letter_code
_entity_poly.pdbx_strand_id
1 'polypeptide(L)'
;LMRPLFYDFPRDTSAWAVEDQFMFGPDLLIAPVTEAGCRQRLVYLPAGSDWRNAWTGETAGGGQTLSVDAPIERIPVFIRADSDLQLTL
;
A
#
# COMPACT_ATOMS: atom_id res chain seq x y z
N LEU A 1 11.29 8.11 7.89
CA LEU A 1 9.80 7.97 7.85
C LEU A 1 9.40 7.16 6.63
N MET A 2 9.64 7.67 5.40
CA MET A 2 9.45 6.90 4.16
C MET A 2 10.55 5.85 3.98
N ARG A 3 10.18 4.63 3.62
CA ARG A 3 11.10 3.49 3.44
C ARG A 3 10.65 2.65 2.23
N PRO A 4 11.57 2.17 1.37
CA PRO A 4 11.22 1.23 0.31
C PRO A 4 10.70 -0.08 0.91
N LEU A 5 9.88 -0.82 0.17
CA LEU A 5 9.19 -1.99 0.72
C LEU A 5 10.16 -3.06 1.24
N PHE A 6 11.26 -3.33 0.53
CA PHE A 6 12.26 -4.31 0.97
C PHE A 6 12.85 -4.03 2.36
N TYR A 7 12.77 -2.79 2.86
CA TYR A 7 13.27 -2.45 4.19
C TYR A 7 12.45 -3.15 5.28
N ASP A 8 11.12 -3.14 5.15
CA ASP A 8 10.19 -3.79 6.08
C ASP A 8 9.94 -5.26 5.73
N PHE A 9 10.09 -5.62 4.45
CA PHE A 9 9.79 -6.94 3.92
C PHE A 9 11.00 -7.58 3.22
N PRO A 10 12.15 -7.75 3.88
CA PRO A 10 13.39 -8.17 3.21
C PRO A 10 13.34 -9.61 2.67
N ARG A 11 12.46 -10.46 3.22
CA ARG A 11 12.26 -11.85 2.79
C ARG A 11 11.27 -12.00 1.63
N ASP A 12 10.56 -10.92 1.30
CA ASP A 12 9.61 -10.89 0.20
C ASP A 12 10.35 -10.41 -1.05
N THR A 13 10.65 -11.32 -1.98
CA THR A 13 11.43 -11.01 -3.18
C THR A 13 10.73 -10.01 -4.09
N SER A 14 9.39 -9.99 -4.08
CA SER A 14 8.62 -9.03 -4.88
C SER A 14 8.78 -7.61 -4.34
N ALA A 15 8.89 -7.43 -3.03
CA ALA A 15 9.09 -6.12 -2.40
C ALA A 15 10.41 -5.41 -2.81
N TRP A 16 11.40 -6.17 -3.31
CA TRP A 16 12.65 -5.61 -3.84
C TRP A 16 12.50 -4.95 -5.21
N ALA A 17 11.49 -5.36 -5.99
CA ALA A 17 11.27 -4.86 -7.34
C ALA A 17 10.25 -3.70 -7.40
N VAL A 18 9.58 -3.38 -6.28
CA VAL A 18 8.57 -2.33 -6.23
C VAL A 18 9.25 -0.99 -5.94
N GLU A 19 9.22 -0.08 -6.91
CA GLU A 19 9.87 1.24 -6.86
C GLU A 19 8.88 2.40 -6.69
N ASP A 20 7.59 2.15 -6.89
CA ASP A 20 6.52 3.16 -6.96
C ASP A 20 5.55 3.08 -5.77
N GLN A 21 5.96 2.40 -4.71
CA GLN A 21 5.28 2.29 -3.42
C GLN A 21 6.29 2.36 -2.28
N PHE A 22 5.85 2.81 -1.11
CA PHE A 22 6.71 2.88 0.07
C PHE A 22 5.91 2.72 1.36
N MET A 23 6.62 2.36 2.42
CA MET A 23 6.09 2.39 3.78
C MET A 23 6.31 3.77 4.41
N PHE A 24 5.27 4.35 5.00
CA PHE A 24 5.35 5.57 5.81
C PHE A 24 5.18 5.24 7.30
N GLY A 25 6.30 5.12 8.02
CA GLY A 25 6.28 4.47 9.32
C GLY A 25 6.03 2.96 9.19
N PRO A 26 5.67 2.26 10.27
CA PRO A 26 5.60 0.79 10.30
C PRO A 26 4.35 0.22 9.61
N ASP A 27 3.26 0.98 9.55
CA ASP A 27 1.93 0.41 9.30
C ASP A 27 1.22 0.95 8.06
N LEU A 28 1.72 2.03 7.45
CA LEU A 28 1.11 2.63 6.25
C LEU A 28 1.88 2.28 5.00
N LEU A 29 1.22 1.64 4.04
CA LEU A 29 1.68 1.49 2.67
C LEU A 29 1.03 2.56 1.80
N ILE A 30 1.87 3.31 1.08
CA ILE A 30 1.46 4.41 0.20
C ILE A 30 1.80 4.03 -1.24
N ALA A 31 0.85 4.19 -2.16
CA ALA A 31 1.03 3.95 -3.60
C ALA A 31 0.58 5.20 -4.40
N PRO A 32 1.43 6.23 -4.56
CA PRO A 32 1.07 7.49 -5.20
C PRO A 32 0.64 7.34 -6.67
N VAL A 33 -0.27 8.16 -7.16
CA VAL A 33 -0.54 8.22 -8.62
C VAL A 33 0.43 9.21 -9.26
N THR A 34 1.28 8.73 -10.17
CA THR A 34 2.34 9.53 -10.82
C THR A 34 2.07 9.81 -12.30
N GLU A 35 0.99 9.26 -12.85
CA GLU A 35 0.60 9.44 -14.25
C GLU A 35 -0.64 10.34 -14.40
N ALA A 36 -0.58 11.30 -15.32
CA ALA A 36 -1.68 12.21 -15.56
C ALA A 36 -2.92 11.46 -16.09
N GLY A 37 -4.09 11.75 -15.50
CA GLY A 37 -5.36 11.13 -15.92
C GLY A 37 -5.58 9.70 -15.42
N CYS A 38 -4.60 9.07 -14.77
CA CYS A 38 -4.76 7.76 -14.14
C CYS A 38 -5.86 7.81 -13.06
N ARG A 39 -6.73 6.79 -13.05
CA ARG A 39 -7.86 6.65 -12.09
C ARG A 39 -7.88 5.31 -11.36
N GLN A 40 -6.93 4.44 -11.69
CA GLN A 40 -6.75 3.12 -11.10
C GLN A 40 -5.29 2.73 -11.31
N ARG A 41 -4.66 2.10 -10.33
CA ARG A 41 -3.28 1.60 -10.47
C ARG A 41 -3.10 0.23 -9.84
N LEU A 42 -2.06 -0.46 -10.28
CA LEU A 42 -1.62 -1.68 -9.62
C LEU A 42 -0.92 -1.33 -8.31
N VAL A 43 -1.24 -2.08 -7.26
CA VAL A 43 -0.66 -1.97 -5.92
C VAL A 43 -0.28 -3.35 -5.43
N TYR A 44 1.01 -3.57 -5.23
CA TYR A 44 1.53 -4.75 -4.57
C TYR A 44 1.34 -4.63 -3.06
N LEU A 45 0.71 -5.63 -2.44
CA LEU A 45 0.58 -5.77 -1.01
C LEU A 45 1.65 -6.75 -0.53
N PRO A 46 2.66 -6.32 0.27
CA PRO A 46 3.72 -7.20 0.74
C PRO A 46 3.19 -8.40 1.54
N ALA A 47 3.85 -9.55 1.35
CA ALA A 47 3.53 -10.78 2.06
C ALA A 47 3.82 -10.69 3.56
N GLY A 48 3.20 -11.59 4.33
CA GLY A 48 3.40 -11.69 5.77
C GLY A 48 2.50 -10.77 6.60
N SER A 49 1.58 -10.04 5.98
CA SER A 49 0.52 -9.29 6.66
C SER A 49 -0.72 -9.16 5.79
N ASP A 50 -1.86 -8.99 6.45
CA ASP A 50 -3.08 -8.54 5.79
C ASP A 50 -3.12 -7.01 5.78
N TRP A 51 -3.82 -6.46 4.80
CA TRP A 51 -3.84 -5.03 4.52
C TRP A 51 -5.27 -4.54 4.39
N ARG A 52 -5.58 -3.48 5.11
CA ARG A 52 -6.87 -2.79 5.06
C ARG A 52 -6.75 -1.54 4.20
N ASN A 53 -7.61 -1.43 3.19
CA ASN A 53 -7.74 -0.21 2.41
C ASN A 53 -8.22 0.93 3.33
N ALA A 54 -7.45 2.01 3.40
CA ALA A 54 -7.72 3.16 4.27
C ALA A 54 -9.07 3.85 4.00
N TRP A 55 -9.57 3.74 2.77
CA TRP A 55 -10.77 4.46 2.33
C TRP A 55 -12.03 3.61 2.38
N THR A 56 -11.93 2.32 1.99
CA THR A 56 -13.09 1.42 1.94
C THR A 56 -13.23 0.54 3.18
N GLY A 57 -12.14 0.37 3.95
CA GLY A 57 -12.09 -0.56 5.08
C GLY A 57 -12.00 -2.04 4.68
N GLU A 58 -12.04 -2.36 3.38
CA GLU A 58 -11.89 -3.72 2.87
C GLU A 58 -10.49 -4.24 3.16
N THR A 59 -10.40 -5.52 3.52
CA THR A 59 -9.14 -6.18 3.85
C THR A 59 -8.76 -7.17 2.75
N ALA A 60 -7.48 -7.23 2.42
CA ALA A 60 -6.91 -8.19 1.49
C ALA A 60 -5.64 -8.80 2.08
N GLY A 61 -5.38 -10.07 1.73
CA GLY A 61 -4.13 -10.72 2.13
C GLY A 61 -2.91 -10.10 1.42
N GLY A 62 -1.74 -10.20 2.05
CA GLY A 62 -0.47 -9.85 1.43
C GLY A 62 0.00 -10.86 0.37
N GLY A 63 1.11 -10.53 -0.30
CA GLY A 63 1.77 -11.36 -1.30
C GLY A 63 1.12 -11.29 -2.68
N GLN A 64 0.29 -10.28 -2.96
CA GLN A 64 -0.47 -10.15 -4.19
C GLN A 64 -0.50 -8.72 -4.72
N THR A 65 -0.75 -8.57 -6.01
CA THR A 65 -0.97 -7.27 -6.65
C THR A 65 -2.46 -7.09 -6.94
N LEU A 66 -3.01 -5.96 -6.51
CA LEU A 66 -4.41 -5.60 -6.75
C LEU A 66 -4.50 -4.44 -7.73
N SER A 67 -5.58 -4.40 -8.50
CA SER A 67 -5.95 -3.22 -9.30
C SER A 67 -6.86 -2.32 -8.45
N VAL A 68 -6.32 -1.20 -7.95
CA VAL A 68 -6.96 -0.38 -6.92
C VAL A 68 -7.41 0.96 -7.48
N ASP A 69 -8.64 1.35 -7.17
CA ASP A 69 -9.20 2.65 -7.54
C ASP A 69 -8.40 3.81 -6.97
N ALA A 70 -8.15 4.80 -7.81
CA ALA A 70 -7.41 6.01 -7.49
C ALA A 70 -8.09 7.24 -8.12
N PRO A 71 -9.34 7.56 -7.73
CA PRO A 71 -10.01 8.76 -8.22
C PRO A 71 -9.25 10.01 -7.80
N ILE A 72 -9.52 11.16 -8.44
CA ILE A 72 -8.66 12.35 -8.34
C ILE A 72 -8.51 12.88 -6.90
N GLU A 73 -9.46 12.58 -6.02
CA GLU A 73 -9.51 13.02 -4.64
C GLU A 73 -8.65 12.17 -3.69
N ARG A 74 -8.21 10.97 -4.09
CA ARG A 74 -7.46 10.06 -3.21
C ARG A 74 -6.49 9.16 -3.94
N ILE A 75 -5.35 8.91 -3.31
CA ILE A 75 -4.39 7.89 -3.75
C ILE A 75 -4.64 6.58 -2.99
N PRO A 76 -4.26 5.41 -3.53
CA PRO A 76 -4.32 4.17 -2.77
C PRO A 76 -3.42 4.22 -1.53
N VAL A 77 -4.03 3.92 -0.39
CA VAL A 77 -3.38 3.85 0.93
C VAL A 77 -3.89 2.60 1.63
N PHE A 78 -2.97 1.83 2.20
CA PHE A 78 -3.27 0.64 2.97
C PHE A 78 -2.65 0.73 4.36
N ILE A 79 -3.39 0.26 5.35
CA ILE A 79 -2.96 0.12 6.73
C ILE A 79 -2.77 -1.37 6.99
N ARG A 80 -1.72 -1.78 7.71
CA ARG A 80 -1.65 -3.17 8.21
C ARG A 80 -2.91 -3.49 9.01
N ALA A 81 -3.51 -4.66 8.77
CA ALA A 81 -4.80 -5.01 9.36
C ALA A 81 -4.76 -5.15 10.90
N ASP A 82 -3.59 -5.42 11.47
CA ASP A 82 -3.35 -5.55 12.91
C ASP A 82 -2.89 -4.23 13.59
N SER A 83 -2.82 -3.13 12.84
CA SER A 83 -2.45 -1.83 13.40
C SER A 83 -3.65 -1.12 14.05
N ASP A 84 -3.39 -0.51 15.21
CA ASP A 84 -4.34 0.38 15.91
C ASP A 84 -4.47 1.76 15.24
N LEU A 85 -3.70 2.02 14.17
CA LEU A 85 -3.72 3.30 13.48
C LEU A 85 -5.11 3.59 12.90
N GLN A 86 -5.64 4.76 13.27
CA GLN A 86 -6.83 5.36 12.66
C GLN A 86 -6.41 6.60 11.89
N LEU A 87 -6.78 6.66 10.62
CA LEU A 87 -6.63 7.88 9.83
C LEU A 87 -7.78 8.82 10.19
N THR A 88 -7.47 9.89 10.90
CA THR A 88 -8.36 11.05 11.01
C THR A 88 -8.21 11.89 9.74
N LEU A 89 -9.29 11.99 8.97
CA LEU A 89 -9.42 12.84 7.78
C LEU A 89 -10.15 14.14 8.12
#